data_AF-A0A9D2BX46-F1
#
_entry.id   AF-A0A9D2BX46-F1
#
_cell.length_a   1.000
_cell.length_b   1.000
_cell.length_c   1.000
_cell.angle_alpha   90.00
_cell.angle_beta   90.00
_cell.angle_gamma   90.00
#
_symmetry.space_group_name_H-M   'P 1'
#
loop_
_entity.id
_entity.type
_entity.pdbx_description
1 polymer ?
#
loop_
_entity_poly.entity_id
_entity_poly.type
_entity_poly.pdbx_seq_one_letter_code
_entity_poly.pdbx_strand_id
1 'polypeptide(L)'
;MSKKLPAVPYLIWMVVFILLPLALVVYFALTDSSGNFTVANISAVAQYVPVILNSIWLAAISTAICLVIGYPLAYLISRMDGNHQRTMVMLIMLPMWMSFLLR
;
A
#
# COMPACT_ATOMS: atom_id res chain seq x y z
N MET A 1 -25.60 10.29 23.96
CA MET A 1 -24.26 10.52 23.38
C MET A 1 -23.23 9.67 24.15
N SER A 2 -23.00 8.41 23.76
CA SER A 2 -21.78 7.61 24.10
C SER A 2 -22.00 6.16 23.64
N LYS A 3 -21.60 5.84 22.40
CA LYS A 3 -21.55 4.46 21.85
C LYS A 3 -20.15 4.13 21.35
N LYS A 4 -19.11 4.46 22.13
CA LYS A 4 -17.71 4.10 21.81
C LYS A 4 -17.11 3.05 22.76
N LEU A 5 -17.80 2.66 23.84
CA LEU A 5 -17.28 1.74 24.85
C LEU A 5 -16.96 0.30 24.38
N PRO A 6 -17.72 -0.36 23.48
CA PRO A 6 -17.42 -1.75 23.12
C PRO A 6 -16.31 -1.92 22.05
N ALA A 7 -15.90 -0.85 21.36
CA ALA A 7 -14.83 -0.91 20.35
C ALA A 7 -13.42 -0.62 20.90
N VAL A 8 -13.33 -0.14 22.15
CA VAL A 8 -12.06 0.15 22.83
C VAL A 8 -11.14 -1.07 22.95
N PRO A 9 -11.60 -2.26 23.41
CA PRO A 9 -10.71 -3.42 23.52
C PRO A 9 -10.16 -3.88 22.16
N TYR A 10 -10.96 -3.77 21.09
CA TYR A 10 -10.53 -4.10 19.74
C TYR A 10 -9.51 -3.09 19.19
N LEU A 11 -9.73 -1.79 19.40
CA LEU A 11 -8.78 -0.75 19.00
C LEU A 11 -7.43 -0.88 19.72
N ILE A 12 -7.44 -1.18 21.03
CA ILE A 12 -6.22 -1.45 21.79
C ILE A 12 -5.50 -2.65 21.18
N TRP A 13 -6.22 -3.73 20.89
CA TRP A 13 -5.63 -4.93 20.31
C TRP A 13 -4.99 -4.67 18.93
N MET A 14 -5.68 -3.94 18.03
CA MET A 14 -5.13 -3.57 16.72
C MET A 14 -3.86 -2.73 16.87
N VAL A 15 -3.88 -1.73 17.75
CA VAL A 15 -2.74 -0.84 17.97
C VAL A 15 -1.56 -1.60 18.54
N VAL A 16 -1.78 -2.51 19.50
CA VAL A 16 -0.71 -3.37 20.05
C VAL A 16 -0.10 -4.22 18.94
N PHE A 17 -0.91 -4.88 18.10
CA PHE A 17 -0.40 -5.74 17.03
C PHE A 17 0.28 -4.98 15.88
N ILE A 18 0.00 -3.70 15.70
CA ILE A 18 0.70 -2.85 14.72
C ILE A 18 1.98 -2.27 15.32
N LEU A 19 1.91 -1.77 16.55
CA LEU A 19 3.04 -1.11 17.21
C LEU A 19 4.11 -2.10 17.66
N LEU A 20 3.74 -3.30 18.12
CA LEU A 20 4.69 -4.29 18.60
C LEU A 20 5.70 -4.74 17.53
N PRO A 21 5.30 -5.18 16.31
CA PRO A 21 6.27 -5.52 15.28
C PRO A 21 7.06 -4.29 14.80
N LEU A 22 6.44 -3.11 14.77
CA LEU A 22 7.13 -1.87 14.39
C LEU A 22 8.21 -1.48 15.40
N ALA A 23 7.92 -1.63 16.70
CA ALA A 23 8.89 -1.42 17.77
C ALA A 23 10.05 -2.42 17.70
N LEU A 24 9.77 -3.69 17.40
CA LEU A 24 10.82 -4.70 17.16
C LEU A 24 11.70 -4.35 15.96
N VAL A 25 11.10 -3.91 14.84
CA VAL A 25 11.86 -3.45 13.66
C VAL A 25 12.78 -2.29 14.01
N VAL A 26 12.30 -1.29 14.76
CA VAL A 26 13.12 -0.16 15.21
C VAL A 26 14.22 -0.62 16.16
N TYR A 27 13.93 -1.55 17.07
CA TYR A 27 14.92 -2.11 18.01
C TYR A 27 16.04 -2.86 17.28
N PHE A 28 15.69 -3.75 16.33
CA PHE A 28 16.67 -4.49 15.52
C PHE A 28 17.40 -3.59 14.50
N ALA A 29 16.78 -2.50 14.04
CA ALA A 29 17.47 -1.54 13.18
C ALA A 29 18.60 -0.80 13.92
N LEU A 30 18.47 -0.62 15.24
CA LEU A 30 19.44 0.11 16.08
C LEU A 30 20.39 -0.81 16.88
N THR A 31 20.05 -2.08 17.06
CA THR A 31 20.76 -3.04 17.93
C THR A 31 21.24 -4.25 17.12
N ASP A 32 22.53 -4.57 17.20
CA ASP A 32 23.09 -5.79 16.59
C ASP A 32 22.82 -7.03 17.46
N SER A 33 23.01 -8.24 16.92
CA SER A 33 22.76 -9.54 17.56
C SER A 33 23.53 -9.76 18.88
N SER A 34 24.45 -8.86 19.22
CA SER A 34 25.25 -8.87 20.45
C SER A 34 24.91 -7.74 21.45
N GLY A 35 23.84 -6.96 21.22
CA GLY A 35 23.36 -5.95 22.17
C GLY A 35 24.13 -4.61 22.17
N ASN A 36 25.01 -4.40 21.18
CA ASN A 36 25.70 -3.12 21.00
C ASN A 36 24.92 -2.19 20.05
N PHE A 37 24.89 -0.90 20.37
CA PHE A 37 24.34 0.13 19.48
C PHE A 37 25.24 0.27 18.24
N THR A 38 24.73 -0.16 17.08
CA THR A 38 25.49 -0.19 15.83
C THR A 38 24.82 0.69 14.78
N VAL A 39 25.55 1.71 14.32
CA VAL A 39 25.16 2.55 13.17
C VAL A 39 25.45 1.90 11.82
N ALA A 40 26.11 0.73 11.81
CA ALA A 40 26.44 0.01 10.59
C ALA A 40 25.18 -0.53 9.86
N ASN A 41 24.14 -0.93 10.59
CA ASN A 41 22.85 -1.31 10.01
C ASN A 41 22.21 -0.16 9.21
N ILE A 42 22.36 1.08 9.69
CA ILE A 42 21.90 2.29 8.98
C ILE A 42 22.76 2.55 7.74
N SER A 43 24.08 2.33 7.80
CA SER A 43 24.94 2.46 6.61
C SER A 43 24.65 1.41 5.54
N ALA A 44 24.23 0.19 5.92
CA ALA A 44 23.79 -0.82 4.95
C ALA A 44 22.48 -0.39 4.25
N VAL A 45 21.58 0.29 4.96
CA VAL A 45 20.37 0.89 4.36
C VAL A 45 20.70 1.97 3.33
N ALA A 46 21.80 2.72 3.51
CA ALA A 46 22.24 3.72 2.53
C ALA A 46 22.52 3.12 1.14
N GLN A 47 22.89 1.83 1.06
CA GLN A 47 23.08 1.12 -0.21
C GLN A 47 21.75 0.83 -0.95
N TYR A 48 20.60 0.89 -0.26
CA TYR A 48 19.26 0.68 -0.84
C TYR A 48 18.59 1.98 -1.30
N VAL A 49 19.18 3.15 -1.01
CA VAL A 49 18.73 4.46 -1.52
C VAL A 49 18.48 4.45 -3.05
N PRO A 50 19.35 3.91 -3.91
CA PRO A 50 19.07 3.84 -5.35
C PRO A 50 17.86 2.98 -5.69
N VAL A 51 17.57 1.93 -4.92
CA VAL A 51 16.39 1.07 -5.12
C VAL A 51 15.12 1.85 -4.79
N ILE A 52 15.11 2.60 -3.68
CA ILE A 52 13.97 3.44 -3.29
C ILE A 52 13.70 4.50 -4.36
N LEU A 53 14.75 5.15 -4.89
CA LEU A 53 14.60 6.12 -5.99
C LEU A 53 14.04 5.47 -7.25
N ASN A 54 14.54 4.28 -7.62
CA ASN A 54 14.02 3.54 -8.77
C ASN A 54 12.55 3.14 -8.57
N SER A 55 12.15 2.71 -7.37
CA SER A 55 10.75 2.40 -7.06
C SER A 55 9.84 3.62 -7.17
N ILE A 56 10.29 4.79 -6.69
CA ILE A 56 9.54 6.04 -6.83
C ILE A 56 9.41 6.44 -8.30
N TRP A 57 10.50 6.32 -9.07
CA TRP A 57 10.51 6.62 -10.51
C TRP A 57 9.55 5.70 -11.28
N LEU A 58 9.60 4.40 -11.00
CA LEU A 58 8.69 3.40 -11.57
C LEU A 58 7.23 3.66 -11.18
N ALA A 59 6.97 4.00 -9.92
CA ALA A 59 5.63 4.33 -9.44
C ALA A 59 5.09 5.60 -10.10
N ALA A 60 5.93 6.63 -10.27
CA ALA A 60 5.55 7.86 -10.96
C ALA A 60 5.20 7.61 -12.43
N ILE A 61 6.04 6.85 -13.14
CA ILE A 61 5.77 6.45 -14.54
C ILE A 61 4.48 5.63 -14.63
N SER A 62 4.30 4.64 -13.75
CA SER A 62 3.09 3.82 -13.72
C SER A 62 1.84 4.67 -13.49
N THR A 63 1.88 5.60 -12.52
CA THR A 63 0.77 6.51 -12.24
C THR A 63 0.45 7.41 -13.43
N ALA A 64 1.48 7.96 -14.09
CA ALA A 64 1.31 8.78 -15.28
C ALA A 64 0.65 7.99 -16.43
N ILE A 65 1.13 6.77 -16.70
CA ILE A 65 0.53 5.89 -17.71
C ILE A 65 -0.92 5.54 -17.36
N CYS A 66 -1.18 5.18 -16.10
CA CYS A 66 -2.53 4.90 -15.62
C CYS A 66 -3.47 6.10 -15.78
N LEU A 67 -3.00 7.33 -15.55
CA LEU A 67 -3.78 8.54 -15.77
C LEU A 67 -4.04 8.78 -17.27
N VAL A 68 -3.01 8.65 -18.11
CA VAL A 68 -3.12 8.87 -19.56
C VAL A 68 -4.07 7.86 -20.21
N ILE A 69 -4.10 6.62 -19.74
CA ILE A 69 -4.98 5.56 -20.28
C ILE A 69 -6.36 5.58 -19.59
N GLY A 70 -6.38 5.73 -18.26
CA GLY A 70 -7.59 5.69 -17.45
C GLY A 70 -8.49 6.91 -17.65
N TYR A 71 -7.93 8.10 -17.86
CA TYR A 71 -8.69 9.33 -18.10
C TYR A 71 -9.55 9.27 -19.39
N PRO A 72 -9.02 8.93 -20.58
CA PRO A 72 -9.85 8.79 -21.77
C PRO A 72 -10.85 7.65 -21.66
N LEU A 73 -10.48 6.53 -21.02
CA LEU A 73 -11.43 5.43 -20.75
C LEU A 73 -12.60 5.90 -19.89
N ALA A 74 -12.34 6.58 -18.78
CA ALA A 74 -13.37 7.12 -17.90
C ALA A 74 -14.25 8.16 -18.62
N TYR A 75 -13.64 9.02 -19.45
CA TYR A 75 -14.36 10.02 -20.23
C TYR A 75 -15.30 9.39 -21.27
N LEU A 76 -14.83 8.38 -22.02
CA LEU A 76 -15.67 7.64 -22.96
C LEU A 76 -16.82 6.93 -22.23
N ILE A 77 -16.53 6.25 -21.12
CA ILE A 77 -17.54 5.58 -20.30
C ILE A 77 -18.62 6.56 -19.80
N SER A 78 -18.24 7.78 -19.42
CA SER A 78 -19.19 8.81 -18.97
C SER A 78 -20.14 9.32 -20.07
N ARG A 79 -19.81 9.10 -21.35
CA ARG A 79 -20.59 9.53 -22.52
C ARG A 79 -21.38 8.39 -23.20
N MET A 80 -21.23 7.15 -22.76
CA MET A 80 -21.94 6.00 -23.35
C MET A 80 -23.28 5.72 -22.65
N ASP A 81 -24.23 5.16 -23.38
CA ASP A 81 -25.53 4.74 -22.84
C ASP A 81 -25.37 3.80 -21.63
N GLY A 82 -26.24 3.98 -20.61
CA GLY A 82 -26.10 3.35 -19.29
C GLY A 82 -25.98 1.82 -19.30
N ASN A 83 -26.50 1.14 -20.33
CA ASN A 83 -26.37 -0.31 -20.46
C ASN A 83 -24.95 -0.76 -20.88
N HIS A 84 -24.27 0.00 -21.74
CA HIS A 84 -22.89 -0.27 -22.18
C HIS A 84 -21.86 0.16 -21.11
N GLN A 85 -22.17 1.21 -20.34
CA GLN A 85 -21.35 1.60 -19.18
C GLN A 85 -21.28 0.49 -18.14
N ARG A 86 -22.41 -0.17 -17.83
CA ARG A 86 -22.49 -1.22 -16.81
C ARG A 86 -21.67 -2.46 -17.18
N THR A 87 -21.71 -2.88 -18.44
CA THR A 87 -20.92 -4.03 -18.93
C THR A 87 -19.42 -3.72 -18.94
N MET A 88 -19.02 -2.51 -19.34
CA MET A 88 -17.61 -2.09 -19.37
C MET A 88 -16.99 -2.05 -17.96
N VAL A 89 -17.70 -1.49 -16.97
CA VAL A 89 -17.24 -1.43 -15.57
C VAL A 89 -17.11 -2.83 -14.97
N MET A 90 -18.06 -3.73 -15.27
CA MET A 90 -18.01 -5.12 -14.82
C MET A 90 -16.78 -5.86 -15.37
N LEU A 91 -16.44 -5.62 -16.65
CA LEU A 91 -15.27 -6.23 -17.30
C LEU A 91 -13.93 -5.73 -16.71
N ILE A 92 -13.86 -4.46 -16.30
CA ILE A 92 -12.67 -3.85 -15.64
C ILE A 92 -12.51 -4.35 -14.20
N MET A 93 -13.60 -4.56 -13.46
CA MET A 93 -13.55 -5.11 -12.10
C MET A 93 -13.23 -6.61 -12.07
N LEU A 94 -13.58 -7.36 -13.10
CA LEU A 94 -13.32 -8.80 -13.22
C LEU A 94 -11.84 -9.21 -13.01
N PRO A 95 -10.84 -8.61 -13.69
CA PRO A 95 -9.43 -8.95 -13.47
C PRO A 95 -8.95 -8.59 -12.05
N MET A 96 -9.50 -7.54 -11.44
CA MET A 96 -9.18 -7.17 -10.05
C MET A 96 -9.62 -8.26 -9.06
N TRP A 97 -10.79 -8.87 -9.29
CA TRP A 97 -11.30 -9.98 -8.48
C TRP A 97 -10.47 -11.25 -8.67
N MET A 98 -10.01 -11.52 -9.89
CA MET A 98 -9.15 -12.68 -10.18
C MET A 98 -7.79 -12.57 -9.51
N SER A 99 -7.14 -11.39 -9.51
CA SER A 99 -5.86 -11.18 -8.84
C SER A 99 -5.93 -11.34 -7.31
N PHE A 100 -7.08 -11.10 -6.70
CA PHE A 100 -7.27 -11.32 -5.26
C PHE A 100 -7.52 -12.79 -4.92
N LEU A 101 -8.23 -13.54 -5.78
CA LEU A 101 -8.49 -14.98 -5.60
C LEU A 101 -7.28 -15.88 -5.92
N LEU A 102 -6.40 -15.43 -6.82
CA LEU A 102 -5.16 -16.14 -7.20
C LEU A 102 -3.98 -15.83 -6.26
N ARG A 103 -4.19 -15.07 -5.18
CA ARG A 103 -3.16 -14.75 -4.18
C ARG A 103 -3.50 -15.37 -2.82
#